data_AF-A0A7D7ZRK3-F1
#
_entry.id   AF-A0A7D7ZRK3-F1
#
_cell.length_a   1.000
_cell.length_b   1.000
_cell.length_c   1.000
_cell.angle_alpha   90.00
_cell.angle_beta   90.00
_cell.angle_gamma   90.00
#
_symmetry.space_group_name_H-M   'P 1'
#
loop_
_entity.id
_entity.type
_entity.pdbx_description
1 polymer ?
#
loop_
_entity_poly.entity_id
_entity_poly.type
_entity_poly.pdbx_seq_one_letter_code
_entity_poly.pdbx_strand_id
1 'polypeptide(L)'
;MNKQHFPYKNVQQYLDTIGVLQNGTASEISQARKTFRKLYLKQYRKRYAQNHSSVNIVFSNAEKHLLKQLAMENGKKLASFIKAIALNTINGKQQLGNTSTNFSEIKRLFSLCYDMVETLQFENEYPQLKASYDKLEQLFNQIEPLLNDY
;
A
#
# COMPACT_ATOMS: atom_id res chain seq x y z
N MET A 1 -11.25 -31.23 -0.42
CA MET A 1 -9.90 -31.22 0.22
C MET A 1 -10.04 -31.38 1.74
N ASN A 2 -9.56 -32.49 2.31
CA ASN A 2 -9.64 -32.76 3.74
C ASN A 2 -8.77 -31.76 4.53
N LYS A 3 -9.40 -30.89 5.33
CA LYS A 3 -8.72 -30.01 6.29
C LYS A 3 -8.09 -30.89 7.37
N GLN A 4 -6.81 -31.24 7.23
CA GLN A 4 -6.08 -31.91 8.31
C GLN A 4 -6.05 -30.98 9.53
N HIS A 5 -6.86 -31.32 10.54
CA HIS A 5 -6.90 -30.62 11.80
C HIS A 5 -5.63 -30.97 12.58
N PHE A 6 -4.89 -29.96 13.07
CA PHE A 6 -3.84 -30.22 14.06
C PHE A 6 -4.54 -30.77 15.32
N PRO A 7 -4.21 -31.96 15.81
CA PRO A 7 -5.06 -32.67 16.77
C PRO A 7 -5.10 -32.03 18.16
N TYR A 8 -4.21 -31.08 18.44
CA TYR A 8 -4.09 -30.42 19.74
C TYR A 8 -4.45 -28.93 19.62
N LYS A 9 -5.28 -28.42 20.54
CA LYS A 9 -5.65 -26.99 20.58
C LYS A 9 -4.50 -26.11 21.07
N ASN A 10 -3.73 -26.61 22.04
CA ASN A 10 -2.61 -25.90 22.64
C ASN A 10 -1.57 -26.89 23.21
N VAL A 11 -0.43 -26.36 23.66
CA VAL A 11 0.66 -27.17 24.22
C VAL A 11 0.24 -27.91 25.48
N GLN A 12 -0.62 -27.33 26.32
CA GLN A 12 -1.06 -27.94 27.58
C GLN A 12 -1.84 -29.23 27.30
N GLN A 13 -2.80 -29.16 26.38
CA GLN A 13 -3.56 -30.34 25.95
C GLN A 13 -2.63 -31.42 25.38
N TYR A 14 -1.62 -31.04 24.60
CA TYR A 14 -0.65 -32.00 24.09
C TYR A 14 0.14 -32.69 25.21
N LEU A 15 0.66 -31.93 26.17
CA LEU A 15 1.43 -32.47 27.29
C LEU A 15 0.58 -33.38 28.19
N ASP A 16 -0.70 -33.04 28.37
CA ASP A 16 -1.67 -33.87 29.09
C ASP A 16 -1.96 -35.18 28.35
N THR A 17 -2.22 -35.11 27.03
CA THR A 17 -2.52 -36.29 26.21
C THR A 17 -1.39 -37.31 26.13
N ILE A 18 -0.13 -36.88 26.27
CA ILE A 18 1.02 -37.78 26.29
C ILE A 18 1.43 -38.19 27.72
N GLY A 19 0.69 -37.74 28.75
CA GLY A 19 0.86 -38.15 30.15
C GLY A 19 2.07 -37.55 30.89
N VAL A 20 2.86 -36.68 30.25
CA VAL A 20 4.10 -36.14 30.87
C VAL A 20 3.83 -35.09 31.96
N LEU A 21 2.59 -34.58 32.06
CA LEU A 21 2.22 -33.68 33.15
C LEU A 21 2.01 -34.39 34.49
N GLN A 22 1.58 -35.66 34.45
CA GLN A 22 1.27 -36.46 35.64
C GLN A 22 2.48 -37.27 36.11
N ASN A 23 3.23 -37.83 35.16
CA ASN A 23 4.29 -38.81 35.45
C ASN A 23 5.67 -38.43 34.89
N GLY A 24 5.78 -37.27 34.24
CA GLY A 24 7.00 -36.87 33.54
C GLY A 24 7.97 -36.06 34.40
N THR A 25 9.26 -36.26 34.16
CA THR A 25 10.34 -35.43 34.68
C THR A 25 10.40 -34.08 33.97
N ALA A 26 11.08 -33.10 34.58
CA ALA A 26 11.29 -31.79 33.95
C ALA A 26 11.98 -31.88 32.57
N SER A 27 12.87 -32.88 32.39
CA SER A 27 13.54 -33.15 31.12
C SER A 27 12.54 -33.62 30.05
N GLU A 28 11.67 -34.57 30.40
CA GLU A 28 10.65 -35.11 29.49
C GLU A 28 9.61 -34.07 29.10
N ILE A 29 9.17 -33.22 30.04
CA ILE A 29 8.26 -32.10 29.76
C ILE A 29 8.92 -31.12 28.78
N SER A 30 10.21 -30.81 28.97
CA SER A 30 10.97 -29.91 28.08
C SER A 30 11.11 -30.51 26.68
N GLN A 31 11.45 -31.79 26.57
CA GLN A 31 11.52 -32.49 25.30
C GLN A 31 10.16 -32.53 24.59
N ALA A 32 9.09 -32.84 25.31
CA ALA A 32 7.74 -32.85 24.77
C ALA A 32 7.31 -31.48 24.23
N ARG A 33 7.62 -30.38 24.94
CA ARG A 33 7.35 -29.01 24.43
C ARG A 33 8.09 -28.73 23.12
N LYS A 34 9.34 -29.18 22.99
CA LYS A 34 10.11 -29.05 21.74
C LYS A 34 9.45 -29.86 20.61
N THR A 35 9.00 -31.08 20.90
CA THR A 35 8.28 -31.94 19.95
C THR A 35 6.97 -31.30 19.49
N PHE A 36 6.17 -30.78 20.42
CA PHE A 36 4.95 -30.02 20.10
C PHE A 36 5.23 -28.88 19.13
N ARG A 37 6.25 -28.05 19.43
CA ARG A 37 6.61 -26.90 18.58
C ARG A 37 6.98 -27.35 17.16
N LYS A 38 7.73 -28.44 17.01
CA LYS A 38 8.08 -29.01 15.70
C LYS A 38 6.84 -29.45 14.94
N LEU A 39 5.93 -30.20 15.58
CA LEU A 39 4.69 -30.68 14.98
C LEU A 39 3.78 -29.52 14.56
N TYR A 40 3.62 -28.53 15.44
CA TYR A 40 2.84 -27.32 15.17
C TYR A 40 3.41 -26.54 13.98
N LEU A 41 4.72 -26.25 13.96
CA LEU A 41 5.37 -25.52 12.87
C LEU A 41 5.25 -26.26 11.54
N LYS A 42 5.41 -27.59 11.54
CA LYS A 42 5.23 -28.41 10.34
C LYS A 42 3.81 -28.28 9.78
N GLN A 43 2.79 -28.38 10.65
CA GLN A 43 1.40 -28.25 10.23
C GLN A 43 1.04 -26.82 9.80
N TYR A 44 1.55 -25.80 10.51
CA TYR A 44 1.39 -24.40 10.14
C TYR A 44 1.96 -24.13 8.75
N ARG A 45 3.20 -24.56 8.47
CA ARG A 45 3.83 -24.41 7.15
C ARG A 45 3.02 -25.12 6.06
N LYS A 46 2.54 -26.33 6.33
CA LYS A 46 1.69 -27.08 5.39
C LYS A 46 0.39 -26.33 5.06
N ARG A 47 -0.31 -25.82 6.07
CA ARG A 47 -1.54 -25.02 5.89
C ARG A 47 -1.26 -23.70 5.19
N TYR A 48 -0.17 -23.03 5.55
CA TYR A 48 0.23 -21.78 4.91
C TYR A 48 0.46 -22.00 3.41
N ALA A 49 1.20 -23.04 3.03
CA ALA A 49 1.43 -23.40 1.63
C ALA A 49 0.16 -23.81 0.87
N GLN A 50 -0.86 -24.34 1.55
CA GLN A 50 -2.16 -24.65 0.93
C GLN A 50 -2.97 -23.39 0.59
N ASN A 51 -2.84 -22.35 1.41
CA ASN A 51 -3.66 -21.14 1.30
C ASN A 51 -2.91 -19.95 0.68
N HIS A 52 -1.58 -20.05 0.55
CA HIS A 52 -0.72 -18.99 0.06
C HIS A 52 0.24 -19.57 -0.96
N SER A 53 0.30 -18.93 -2.12
CA SER A 53 1.33 -19.17 -3.13
C SER A 53 2.29 -17.98 -3.16
N SER A 54 3.56 -18.27 -3.43
CA SER A 54 4.56 -17.26 -3.78
C SER A 54 4.67 -17.20 -5.30
N VAL A 55 4.66 -15.99 -5.85
CA VAL A 55 4.95 -15.74 -7.26
C VAL A 55 6.31 -15.06 -7.35
N ASN A 56 7.21 -15.64 -8.14
CA ASN A 56 8.51 -15.03 -8.45
C ASN A 56 8.37 -14.24 -9.75
N ILE A 57 8.72 -12.97 -9.70
CA ILE A 57 8.74 -12.06 -10.86
C ILE A 57 10.16 -11.53 -10.97
N VAL A 58 10.73 -11.60 -12.17
CA VAL A 58 12.06 -11.08 -12.46
C VAL A 58 11.91 -9.69 -13.06
N PHE A 59 12.63 -8.73 -12.49
CA PHE A 59 12.73 -7.36 -12.97
C PHE A 59 14.19 -7.06 -13.29
N SER A 60 14.42 -6.24 -14.31
CA SER A 60 15.69 -5.56 -14.51
C SER A 60 16.01 -4.65 -13.32
N ASN A 61 17.28 -4.25 -13.19
CA ASN A 61 17.70 -3.32 -12.15
C ASN A 61 16.98 -1.95 -12.28
N ALA A 62 16.74 -1.48 -13.50
CA ALA A 62 16.04 -0.23 -13.77
C ALA A 62 14.57 -0.29 -13.33
N GLU A 63 13.84 -1.35 -13.71
CA GLU A 63 12.44 -1.54 -13.31
C GLU A 63 12.31 -1.67 -11.80
N LYS A 64 13.21 -2.41 -11.15
CA LYS A 64 13.24 -2.56 -9.69
C LYS A 64 13.47 -1.22 -9.00
N HIS A 65 14.37 -0.38 -9.52
CA HIS A 65 14.64 0.94 -8.96
C HIS A 65 13.40 1.83 -9.04
N LEU A 66 12.77 1.88 -10.22
CA LEU A 66 11.56 2.66 -10.45
C LEU A 66 10.40 2.21 -9.54
N LEU A 67 10.16 0.90 -9.43
CA LEU A 67 9.12 0.37 -8.54
C LEU A 67 9.41 0.67 -7.06
N LYS A 68 10.69 0.68 -6.66
CA LYS A 68 11.08 1.01 -5.29
C LYS A 68 10.82 2.48 -4.97
N GLN A 69 11.15 3.37 -5.90
CA GLN A 69 10.88 4.80 -5.76
C GLN A 69 9.37 5.06 -5.62
N LEU A 70 8.56 4.51 -6.53
CA LEU A 70 7.10 4.64 -6.47
C LEU A 70 6.52 4.07 -5.16
N ALA A 71 7.05 2.94 -4.68
CA ALA A 71 6.64 2.37 -3.41
C ALA A 71 6.95 3.30 -2.22
N MET A 72 8.12 3.95 -2.23
CA MET A 72 8.53 4.91 -1.21
C MET A 72 7.65 6.16 -1.22
N GLU A 73 7.38 6.73 -2.40
CA GLU A 73 6.47 7.87 -2.56
C GLU A 73 5.06 7.59 -2.02
N ASN A 74 4.63 6.31 -2.09
CA ASN A 74 3.36 5.84 -1.56
C ASN A 74 3.43 5.30 -0.12
N GLY A 75 4.56 5.48 0.58
CA GLY A 75 4.75 5.04 1.98
C GLY A 75 4.66 3.52 2.19
N LYS A 76 4.88 2.71 1.15
CA LYS A 76 4.68 1.25 1.16
C LYS A 76 5.99 0.49 0.91
N LYS A 77 6.08 -0.72 1.48
CA LYS A 77 7.14 -1.68 1.10
C LYS A 77 6.89 -2.18 -0.32
N LEU A 78 7.96 -2.39 -1.10
CA LEU A 78 7.90 -2.79 -2.52
C LEU A 78 6.91 -3.96 -2.79
N ALA A 79 7.02 -5.07 -2.05
CA ALA A 79 6.14 -6.22 -2.26
C ALA A 79 4.67 -5.91 -1.94
N SER A 80 4.41 -5.15 -0.88
CA SER A 80 3.06 -4.70 -0.51
C SER A 80 2.49 -3.73 -1.53
N PHE A 81 3.33 -2.85 -2.08
CA PHE A 81 2.99 -1.91 -3.15
C PHE A 81 2.59 -2.65 -4.42
N ILE A 82 3.44 -3.56 -4.92
CA ILE A 82 3.14 -4.36 -6.12
C ILE A 82 1.85 -5.16 -5.94
N LYS A 83 1.67 -5.82 -4.78
CA LYS A 83 0.44 -6.56 -4.48
C LYS A 83 -0.80 -5.67 -4.48
N ALA A 84 -0.71 -4.50 -3.85
CA ALA A 84 -1.82 -3.55 -3.80
C ALA A 84 -2.20 -3.06 -5.20
N ILE A 85 -1.21 -2.71 -6.03
CA ILE A 85 -1.43 -2.30 -7.42
C ILE A 85 -2.12 -3.41 -8.20
N ALA A 86 -1.56 -4.62 -8.20
CA ALA A 86 -2.10 -5.74 -8.98
C ALA A 86 -3.56 -6.04 -8.60
N LEU A 87 -3.89 -6.01 -7.30
CA LEU A 87 -5.27 -6.23 -6.83
C LEU A 87 -6.19 -5.06 -7.17
N ASN A 88 -5.71 -3.82 -7.07
CA ASN A 88 -6.50 -2.64 -7.42
C ASN A 88 -6.84 -2.60 -8.91
N THR A 89 -5.90 -2.95 -9.78
CA THR A 89 -6.12 -3.09 -11.22
C THR A 89 -7.17 -4.15 -11.55
N ILE A 90 -7.11 -5.32 -10.90
CA ILE A 90 -8.09 -6.40 -11.11
C ILE A 90 -9.49 -5.98 -10.62
N ASN A 91 -9.56 -5.24 -9.53
CA ASN A 91 -10.83 -4.81 -8.93
C ASN A 91 -11.44 -3.55 -9.56
N GLY A 92 -10.91 -3.08 -10.71
CA GLY A 92 -11.38 -1.86 -11.38
C GLY A 92 -11.13 -0.57 -10.57
N LYS A 93 -10.41 -0.64 -9.46
CA LYS A 93 -10.03 0.50 -8.62
C LYS A 93 -8.70 1.04 -9.11
N GLN A 94 -8.63 1.58 -10.32
CA GLN A 94 -7.47 2.36 -10.71
C GLN A 94 -7.44 3.67 -9.90
N GLN A 95 -6.63 3.68 -8.85
CA GLN A 95 -6.01 4.90 -8.32
C GLN A 95 -4.52 4.63 -8.12
N LEU A 96 -3.81 4.44 -9.23
CA LEU A 96 -2.43 4.87 -9.32
C LEU A 96 -2.45 6.26 -9.94
N GLY A 97 -2.38 7.27 -9.08
CA GLY A 97 -1.94 8.62 -9.42
C GLY A 97 -2.45 9.21 -10.73
N ASN A 98 -3.71 9.67 -10.76
CA ASN A 98 -4.04 10.87 -11.54
C ASN A 98 -3.49 12.15 -10.87
N THR A 99 -2.73 12.01 -9.78
CA THR A 99 -1.96 13.07 -9.17
C THR A 99 -1.06 13.78 -10.18
N SER A 100 -0.43 13.11 -11.15
CA SER A 100 0.50 13.78 -12.07
C SER A 100 -0.24 14.72 -13.03
N THR A 101 -1.40 14.32 -13.56
CA THR A 101 -2.19 15.15 -14.46
C THR A 101 -2.80 16.34 -13.71
N ASN A 102 -3.44 16.09 -12.57
CA ASN A 102 -4.05 17.16 -11.76
C ASN A 102 -2.98 18.11 -11.21
N PHE A 103 -1.85 17.60 -10.71
CA PHE A 103 -0.77 18.44 -10.21
C PHE A 103 -0.07 19.24 -11.31
N SER A 104 0.12 18.66 -12.50
CA SER A 104 0.70 19.38 -13.65
C SER A 104 -0.25 20.47 -14.14
N GLU A 105 -1.56 20.20 -14.15
CA GLU A 105 -2.57 21.16 -14.55
C GLU A 105 -2.74 22.28 -13.52
N ILE A 106 -2.77 21.94 -12.22
CA ILE A 106 -2.74 22.91 -11.12
C ILE A 106 -1.50 23.79 -11.24
N LYS A 107 -0.32 23.21 -11.47
CA LYS A 107 0.94 23.96 -11.66
C LYS A 107 0.86 24.91 -12.86
N ARG A 108 0.30 24.45 -13.99
CA ARG A 108 0.08 25.27 -15.19
C ARG A 108 -0.86 26.45 -14.90
N LEU A 109 -1.97 26.20 -14.22
CA LEU A 109 -2.94 27.24 -13.84
C LEU A 109 -2.32 28.27 -12.88
N PHE A 110 -1.53 27.84 -11.89
CA PHE A 110 -0.81 28.76 -11.01
C PHE A 110 0.24 29.60 -11.75
N SER A 111 0.95 29.04 -12.73
CA SER A 111 1.86 29.82 -13.58
C SER A 111 1.11 30.89 -14.37
N LEU A 112 -0.05 30.56 -14.95
CA LEU A 112 -0.88 31.55 -15.65
C LEU A 112 -1.38 32.66 -14.71
N CYS A 113 -1.80 32.31 -13.49
CA CYS A 113 -2.16 33.33 -12.49
C CYS A 113 -0.99 34.24 -12.13
N TYR A 114 0.22 33.67 -11.98
CA TYR A 114 1.42 34.44 -11.68
C TYR A 114 1.75 35.42 -12.80
N ASP A 115 1.78 34.95 -14.05
CA ASP A 115 2.07 35.80 -15.22
C ASP A 115 1.03 36.93 -15.33
N MET A 116 -0.24 36.65 -15.05
CA MET A 116 -1.30 37.66 -15.06
C MET A 116 -1.16 38.70 -13.93
N VAL A 117 -0.79 38.28 -12.73
CA VAL A 117 -0.52 39.22 -11.62
C VAL A 117 0.71 40.07 -11.93
N GLU A 118 1.71 39.50 -12.61
CA GLU A 118 2.88 40.22 -13.09
C GLU A 118 2.52 41.23 -14.19
N THR A 119 1.55 40.96 -15.07
CA THR A 119 1.10 41.96 -16.06
C THR A 119 0.24 43.05 -15.43
N LEU A 120 -0.57 42.71 -14.42
CA LEU A 120 -1.44 43.65 -13.71
C LEU A 120 -0.67 44.80 -13.04
N GLN A 121 0.59 44.59 -12.64
CA GLN A 121 1.40 45.66 -12.05
C GLN A 121 1.72 46.80 -13.04
N PHE A 122 1.57 46.54 -14.34
CA PHE A 122 1.79 47.51 -15.41
C PHE A 122 0.48 48.00 -16.05
N GLU A 123 -0.63 47.31 -15.81
CA GLU A 123 -1.97 47.69 -16.29
C GLU A 123 -2.62 48.69 -15.30
N ASN A 124 -2.63 49.98 -15.66
CA ASN A 124 -3.24 51.03 -14.82
C ASN A 124 -4.54 51.61 -15.41
N GLU A 125 -5.03 51.10 -16.54
CA GLU A 125 -6.16 51.70 -17.26
C GLU A 125 -7.36 50.75 -17.39
N TYR A 126 -8.55 51.30 -17.11
CA TYR A 126 -9.83 50.69 -17.46
C TYR A 126 -10.03 50.75 -18.98
N PRO A 127 -10.56 49.70 -19.65
CA PRO A 127 -11.22 48.50 -19.13
C PRO A 127 -10.32 47.25 -18.99
N GLN A 128 -9.04 47.36 -19.35
CA GLN A 128 -8.10 46.23 -19.41
C GLN A 128 -7.95 45.57 -18.04
N LEU A 129 -7.85 46.39 -17.00
CA LEU A 129 -7.80 45.95 -15.61
C LEU A 129 -8.98 45.03 -15.22
N LYS A 130 -10.21 45.38 -15.63
CA LYS A 130 -11.40 44.58 -15.35
C LYS A 130 -11.34 43.22 -16.06
N ALA A 131 -10.95 43.21 -17.33
CA ALA A 131 -10.82 41.97 -18.10
C ALA A 131 -9.75 41.03 -17.51
N SER A 132 -8.68 41.58 -16.96
CA SER A 132 -7.63 40.82 -16.27
C SER A 132 -8.12 40.24 -14.94
N TYR A 133 -8.93 40.97 -14.16
CA TYR A 133 -9.57 40.43 -12.96
C TYR A 133 -10.59 39.32 -13.28
N ASP A 134 -11.46 39.52 -14.27
CA ASP A 134 -12.47 38.52 -14.66
C ASP A 134 -11.79 37.19 -15.11
N LYS A 135 -10.65 37.28 -15.80
CA LYS A 135 -9.86 36.11 -16.20
C LYS A 135 -9.17 35.42 -15.00
N LEU A 136 -8.67 36.16 -14.02
CA LEU A 136 -8.10 35.59 -12.81
C LEU A 136 -9.16 34.81 -12.02
N GLU A 137 -10.36 35.37 -11.90
CA GLU A 137 -11.50 34.68 -11.27
C GLU A 137 -11.84 33.37 -11.99
N GLN A 138 -11.84 33.37 -13.33
CA GLN A 138 -12.03 32.14 -14.12
C GLN A 138 -10.94 31.09 -13.87
N LEU A 139 -9.67 31.50 -13.75
CA LEU A 139 -8.58 30.57 -13.43
C LEU A 139 -8.74 29.98 -12.03
N PHE A 140 -9.12 30.78 -11.04
CA PHE A 140 -9.39 30.28 -9.69
C PHE A 140 -10.56 29.27 -9.66
N ASN A 141 -11.63 29.55 -10.40
CA ASN A 141 -12.77 28.62 -10.53
C ASN A 141 -12.39 27.31 -11.23
N GLN A 142 -11.32 27.29 -12.05
CA GLN A 142 -10.77 26.05 -12.64
C GLN A 142 -9.89 25.29 -11.65
N ILE A 143 -9.21 25.97 -10.73
CA ILE A 143 -8.36 25.35 -9.70
C ILE A 143 -9.22 24.70 -8.60
N GLU A 144 -10.31 25.32 -8.19
CA GLU A 144 -11.18 24.85 -7.09
C GLU A 144 -11.64 23.38 -7.23
N PRO A 145 -12.22 22.92 -8.36
CA PRO A 145 -12.63 21.52 -8.50
C PRO A 145 -11.42 20.57 -8.50
N LEU A 146 -10.28 21.00 -9.05
CA LEU A 146 -9.06 20.18 -9.09
C LEU A 146 -8.44 19.97 -7.71
N LEU A 147 -8.67 20.90 -6.77
CA LEU A 147 -8.25 20.77 -5.37
C LEU A 147 -9.24 19.94 -4.53
N ASN A 148 -10.53 19.98 -4.86
CA ASN A 148 -11.58 19.25 -4.13
C ASN A 148 -11.65 17.76 -4.49
N ASP A 149 -11.10 17.36 -5.65
CA ASP A 149 -10.96 15.95 -6.06
C ASP A 149 -9.76 15.23 -5.40
N TYR A 150 -9.15 15.82 -4.37
CA TYR A 150 -7.93 15.35 -3.70
C TYR A 150 -8.17 14.89 -2.25
#